data_AF-A0A967MXR1-F1
#
_entry.id   AF-A0A967MXR1-F1
#
_cell.length_a   1.000
_cell.length_b   1.000
_cell.length_c   1.000
_cell.angle_alpha   90.00
_cell.angle_beta   90.00
_cell.angle_gamma   90.00
#
_symmetry.space_group_name_H-M   'P 1'
#
loop_
_entity.id
_entity.type
_entity.pdbx_description
1 polymer ?
#
loop_
_entity_poly.entity_id
_entity_poly.type
_entity_poly.pdbx_seq_one_letter_code
_entity_poly.pdbx_strand_id
1 'polypeptide(L)'
;YPEDVQGSGDVKYHLGTSADRELNGRSIHLSLAANPSHLEAVNPVVEGKTRAKQTQRGDTERKKVMSLLLHGDAAFAGQGLVAETLELSQLRGYRTGGT
;
A
#
# COMPACT_ATOMS: atom_id res chain seq x y z
N TYR A 1 -13.80 14.18 -15.80
CA TYR A 1 -13.80 12.72 -15.97
C TYR A 1 -14.22 12.45 -17.40
N PRO A 2 -13.55 11.56 -18.16
CA PRO A 2 -14.06 11.14 -19.46
C PRO A 2 -15.41 10.44 -19.27
N GLU A 3 -16.42 10.77 -20.07
CA GLU A 3 -17.79 10.26 -19.91
C GLU A 3 -17.90 8.74 -20.14
N ASP A 4 -16.91 8.16 -20.83
CA ASP A 4 -16.88 6.73 -21.19
C ASP A 4 -16.29 5.82 -20.10
N VAL A 5 -15.79 6.38 -18.99
CA VAL A 5 -15.26 5.59 -17.87
C VAL A 5 -16.35 5.46 -16.80
N GLN A 6 -17.09 4.35 -16.84
CA GLN A 6 -17.90 3.90 -15.70
C GLN A 6 -16.96 3.49 -14.56
N GLY A 7 -16.46 4.47 -13.81
CA GLY A 7 -15.94 4.19 -12.48
C GLY A 7 -17.09 3.67 -11.64
N SER A 8 -16.94 2.50 -11.00
CA SER A 8 -18.00 1.92 -10.15
C SER A 8 -18.46 2.84 -9.01
N GLY A 9 -17.78 3.98 -8.83
CA GLY A 9 -18.08 5.00 -7.85
C GLY A 9 -17.66 4.50 -6.47
N ASP A 10 -16.83 5.28 -5.80
CA ASP A 10 -16.61 5.09 -4.38
C ASP A 10 -16.67 6.46 -3.69
N VAL A 11 -16.84 6.49 -2.37
CA VAL A 11 -16.85 7.76 -1.64
C VAL A 11 -15.48 8.43 -1.78
N LYS A 12 -15.48 9.77 -1.76
CA LYS A 12 -14.28 10.57 -2.06
C LYS A 12 -13.02 10.21 -1.25
N TYR A 13 -13.20 9.64 -0.05
CA TYR A 13 -12.11 9.27 0.85
C TYR A 13 -11.52 7.86 0.59
N HIS A 14 -12.08 7.10 -0.35
CA HIS A 14 -11.56 5.79 -0.75
C HIS A 14 -10.72 5.84 -2.04
N LEU A 15 -10.61 7.02 -2.67
CA LEU A 15 -9.95 7.16 -3.96
C LEU A 15 -8.43 7.07 -3.83
N GLY A 16 -7.84 6.07 -4.48
CA GLY A 16 -6.40 5.98 -4.66
C GLY A 16 -5.86 7.06 -5.61
N THR A 17 -4.56 7.32 -5.53
CA THR A 17 -3.87 8.25 -6.43
C THR A 17 -2.48 7.72 -6.77
N SER A 18 -1.92 8.18 -7.89
CA SER A 18 -0.58 7.83 -8.32
C SER A 18 0.06 9.03 -9.01
N ALA A 19 1.24 9.42 -8.55
CA ALA A 19 1.96 10.57 -9.08
C ALA A 19 3.45 10.46 -8.80
N ASP A 20 4.26 10.97 -9.71
CA ASP A 20 5.70 11.16 -9.48
C ASP A 20 5.94 12.52 -8.82
N ARG A 21 6.90 12.56 -7.89
CA ARG A 21 7.33 13.77 -7.18
C ARG A 21 8.84 13.91 -7.26
N GLU A 22 9.32 15.10 -7.58
CA GLU A 22 10.73 15.43 -7.51
C GLU A 22 11.12 15.84 -6.09
N LEU A 23 12.08 15.14 -5.50
CA LEU A 23 12.63 15.41 -4.18
C LEU A 23 14.15 15.34 -4.26
N ASN A 24 14.83 16.44 -3.96
CA ASN A 24 16.30 16.55 -4.01
C ASN A 24 16.91 16.08 -5.35
N GLY A 25 16.27 16.43 -6.47
CA GLY A 25 16.71 16.04 -7.83
C GLY A 25 16.51 14.56 -8.16
N ARG A 26 15.69 13.84 -7.39
CA ARG A 26 15.30 12.46 -7.64
C ARG A 26 13.79 12.38 -7.80
N SER A 27 13.36 11.68 -8.85
CA SER A 27 11.95 11.34 -9.06
C SER A 27 11.56 10.17 -8.16
N ILE A 28 10.51 10.36 -7.35
CA ILE A 28 9.93 9.34 -6.46
C ILE A 28 8.48 9.11 -6.88
N HIS A 29 8.16 7.86 -7.18
CA HIS A 29 6.80 7.45 -7.50
C HIS A 29 6.00 7.19 -6.23
N LEU A 30 4.94 7.96 -6.02
CA LEU A 30 4.01 7.78 -4.91
C LEU A 30 2.72 7.13 -5.41
N SER A 31 2.24 6.11 -4.69
CA SER A 31 0.97 5.46 -4.98
C SER A 31 0.18 5.21 -3.71
N LEU A 32 -0.97 5.86 -3.60
CA LEU A 32 -1.96 5.62 -2.56
C LEU A 32 -2.93 4.54 -3.05
N ALA A 33 -3.10 3.47 -2.28
CA ALA A 33 -4.07 2.43 -2.57
C ALA A 33 -5.49 2.94 -2.30
N ALA A 34 -6.44 2.56 -3.16
CA ALA A 34 -7.85 2.67 -2.84
C ALA A 34 -8.21 1.64 -1.77
N ASN A 35 -9.12 1.98 -0.86
CA ASN A 35 -9.50 1.12 0.26
C ASN A 35 -10.99 1.24 0.59
N PRO A 36 -11.66 0.15 1.00
CA PRO A 36 -13.04 0.23 1.47
C PRO A 36 -13.11 0.85 2.88
N SER A 37 -14.33 1.08 3.37
CA SER A 37 -14.56 1.52 4.76
C SER A 37 -14.20 0.46 5.81
N HIS A 38 -13.97 -0.79 5.42
CA HIS A 38 -13.50 -1.85 6.30
C HIS A 38 -12.05 -1.55 6.68
N LEU A 39 -11.86 -0.94 7.85
CA LEU A 39 -10.56 -0.47 8.32
C LEU A 39 -9.54 -1.62 8.35
N GLU A 40 -8.28 -1.30 8.10
CA GLU A 40 -7.15 -2.24 8.07
C GLU A 40 -7.20 -3.30 6.96
N ALA A 41 -8.31 -3.45 6.23
CA ALA A 41 -8.43 -4.40 5.12
C ALA A 41 -7.43 -4.17 3.98
N VAL A 42 -6.95 -2.93 3.84
CA VAL A 42 -6.00 -2.55 2.80
C VAL A 42 -4.55 -2.89 3.15
N ASN A 43 -4.23 -3.19 4.43
CA ASN A 43 -2.85 -3.43 4.88
C ASN A 43 -2.16 -4.56 4.10
N PRO A 44 -2.71 -5.79 4.04
CA PRO A 44 -2.07 -6.87 3.29
C PRO A 44 -2.08 -6.61 1.77
N VAL A 45 -3.03 -5.81 1.27
CA VAL A 45 -3.09 -5.43 -0.15
C VAL A 45 -1.92 -4.51 -0.50
N VAL A 46 -1.61 -3.52 0.35
CA VAL A 46 -0.47 -2.63 0.19
C VAL A 46 0.85 -3.41 0.30
N GLU A 47 1.01 -4.29 1.29
CA GLU A 47 2.19 -5.15 1.42
C GLU A 47 2.39 -6.05 0.20
N GLY A 48 1.33 -6.67 -0.30
CA GLY A 48 1.36 -7.47 -1.53
C GLY A 48 1.78 -6.63 -2.75
N LYS A 49 1.26 -5.40 -2.87
CA LYS A 49 1.63 -4.47 -3.95
C LYS A 49 3.09 -4.04 -3.85
N THR A 50 3.59 -3.72 -2.66
CA THR A 50 5.01 -3.43 -2.41
C THR A 50 5.88 -4.61 -2.82
N ARG A 51 5.53 -5.82 -2.36
CA ARG A 51 6.26 -7.07 -2.70
C ARG A 51 6.30 -7.33 -4.21
N ALA A 52 5.18 -7.12 -4.90
CA ALA A 52 5.11 -7.23 -6.35
C ALA A 52 6.00 -6.20 -7.05
N LYS A 53 5.99 -4.94 -6.60
CA LYS A 53 6.83 -3.87 -7.16
C LYS A 53 8.32 -4.10 -6.90
N GLN A 54 8.70 -4.62 -5.74
CA GLN A 54 10.07 -5.05 -5.46
C GLN A 54 10.53 -6.14 -6.44
N THR A 55 9.66 -7.12 -6.69
CA THR A 55 9.94 -8.21 -7.64
C THR A 55 10.11 -7.65 -9.06
N GLN A 56 9.20 -6.79 -9.52
CA GLN A 56 9.26 -6.16 -10.84
C GLN A 56 10.53 -5.32 -11.04
N ARG A 57 11.06 -4.70 -9.97
CA ARG A 57 12.26 -3.85 -10.03
C ARG A 57 13.57 -4.60 -9.69
N GLY A 58 13.51 -5.91 -9.48
CA GLY A 58 14.66 -6.69 -9.02
C GLY A 58 15.22 -6.19 -7.67
N ASP A 59 14.38 -5.61 -6.82
CA ASP A 59 14.76 -5.01 -5.54
C ASP A 59 14.90 -6.10 -4.45
N THR A 60 15.85 -7.01 -4.64
CA THR A 60 16.08 -8.15 -3.74
C THR A 60 16.61 -7.73 -2.37
N GLU A 61 17.24 -6.56 -2.28
CA GLU A 61 17.70 -5.93 -1.04
C GLU A 61 16.64 -5.06 -0.36
N ARG A 62 15.51 -4.78 -1.04
CA ARG A 62 14.38 -3.98 -0.51
C ARG A 62 14.77 -2.54 -0.16
N LYS A 63 15.55 -1.90 -1.04
CA LYS A 63 16.08 -0.54 -0.87
C LYS A 63 15.50 0.48 -1.84
N LYS A 64 14.63 0.06 -2.77
CA LYS A 64 14.08 0.90 -3.84
C LYS A 64 12.58 1.08 -3.76
N VAL A 65 11.86 0.18 -3.08
CA VAL A 65 10.41 0.24 -2.90
C VAL A 65 10.06 -0.05 -1.44
N MET A 66 9.28 0.84 -0.83
CA MET A 66 8.74 0.68 0.52
C MET A 66 7.22 0.90 0.54
N SER A 67 6.56 0.37 1.56
CA SER A 67 5.18 0.71 1.93
C SER A 67 5.18 1.68 3.12
N LEU A 68 4.07 2.38 3.29
CA LEU A 68 3.74 3.16 4.50
C LEU A 68 2.27 2.86 4.80
N LEU A 69 1.99 2.42 6.04
CA LEU A 69 0.63 2.16 6.50
C LEU A 69 0.24 3.22 7.55
N LEU A 70 -0.95 3.78 7.40
CA LEU A 70 -1.52 4.78 8.30
C LEU A 70 -2.77 4.21 8.94
N HIS A 71 -2.82 4.23 10.26
CA HIS A 71 -3.85 3.54 11.04
C HIS A 71 -4.62 4.51 11.93
N GLY A 72 -5.88 4.18 12.20
CA GLY A 72 -6.60 4.71 13.34
C GLY A 72 -6.22 3.93 14.60
N ASP A 73 -6.10 4.59 15.75
CA ASP A 73 -5.74 3.99 17.03
C ASP A 73 -6.64 2.80 17.42
N ALA A 74 -7.97 2.98 17.35
CA ALA A 74 -8.91 1.92 17.70
C ALA A 74 -8.89 0.76 16.68
N ALA A 75 -8.71 1.06 15.39
CA ALA A 75 -8.68 0.05 14.34
C ALA A 75 -7.39 -0.79 14.42
N PHE A 76 -6.25 -0.14 14.67
CA PHE A 76 -4.97 -0.81 14.86
C PHE A 76 -5.01 -1.84 15.99
N ALA A 77 -5.63 -1.48 17.12
CA ALA A 77 -5.74 -2.36 18.28
C ALA A 77 -6.84 -3.44 18.12
N GLY A 78 -7.87 -3.18 17.31
CA GLY A 78 -9.08 -4.00 17.27
C GLY A 78 -9.23 -4.92 16.05
N GLN A 79 -8.53 -4.67 14.95
CA GLN A 79 -8.67 -5.46 13.72
C GLN A 79 -7.60 -6.56 13.64
N GLY A 80 -8.03 -7.82 13.54
CA GLY A 80 -7.12 -8.98 13.43
C GLY A 80 -6.20 -8.93 12.21
N LEU A 81 -6.62 -8.27 11.13
CA LEU A 81 -5.80 -8.08 9.93
C LEU A 81 -4.48 -7.36 10.20
N VAL A 82 -4.41 -6.52 11.25
CA VAL A 82 -3.14 -5.90 11.68
C VAL A 82 -2.17 -6.96 12.18
N ALA A 83 -2.62 -7.81 13.10
CA ALA A 83 -1.80 -8.90 13.64
C ALA A 83 -1.37 -9.88 12.53
N GLU A 84 -2.31 -10.29 11.68
CA GLU A 84 -2.00 -11.17 10.54
C GLU A 84 -0.96 -10.53 9.59
N THR A 85 -1.08 -9.23 9.29
CA THR A 85 -0.11 -8.53 8.44
C THR A 85 1.28 -8.47 9.11
N LEU A 86 1.34 -8.25 10.43
CA LEU A 86 2.60 -8.28 11.18
C LEU A 86 3.24 -9.67 11.17
N GLU A 87 2.46 -10.74 11.28
CA GLU A 87 2.95 -12.13 11.19
C GLU A 87 3.55 -12.44 9.81
N LEU A 88 3.05 -11.82 8.74
CA LEU A 88 3.62 -11.95 7.40
C LEU A 88 4.94 -11.19 7.21
N SER A 89 5.22 -10.17 8.02
CA SER A 89 6.28 -9.17 7.78
C SER A 89 7.70 -9.75 7.59
N GLN A 90 8.00 -10.90 8.21
CA GLN A 90 9.32 -11.55 8.15
C GLN A 90 9.34 -12.85 7.33
N LEU A 91 8.17 -13.35 6.90
CA LEU A 91 8.11 -14.59 6.12
C LEU A 91 8.76 -14.41 4.76
N ARG A 92 9.61 -15.35 4.34
CA ARG A 92 10.39 -15.26 3.09
C ARG A 92 9.54 -14.91 1.85
N GLY A 93 8.32 -15.45 1.77
CA GLY A 93 7.39 -15.21 0.65
C GLY A 93 6.80 -13.80 0.64
N TYR A 94 6.62 -13.19 1.81
CA TYR A 94 5.81 -12.00 2.01
C TYR A 94 6.62 -10.76 2.38
N ARG A 95 7.77 -10.92 3.04
CA ARG A 95 8.58 -9.83 3.59
C ARG A 95 8.96 -8.76 2.55
N THR A 96 8.67 -7.52 2.91
CA THR A 96 8.91 -6.29 2.15
C THR A 96 10.08 -5.48 2.70
N GLY A 97 10.68 -5.88 3.81
CA GLY A 97 11.82 -5.17 4.42
C GLY A 97 11.43 -4.24 5.56
N GLY A 98 10.22 -4.43 6.09
CA GLY A 98 9.59 -3.54 7.04
C GLY A 98 8.58 -2.64 6.33
N THR A 99 7.76 -1.99 7.14
CA THR A 99 6.70 -1.07 6.75
C THR A 99 6.70 0.10 7.71
#